data_AF-A0A6N7XH75-F1
#
_entry.id   AF-A0A6N7XH75-F1
#
_cell.length_a   1.000
_cell.length_b   1.000
_cell.length_c   1.000
_cell.angle_alpha   90.00
_cell.angle_beta   90.00
_cell.angle_gamma   90.00
#
_symmetry.space_group_name_H-M   'P 1'
#
loop_
_entity.id
_entity.type
_entity.pdbx_description
1 polymer ?
#
loop_
_entity_poly.entity_id
_entity_poly.type
_entity_poly.pdbx_seq_one_letter_code
_entity_poly.pdbx_strand_id
1 'polypeptide(L)'
;MKLNLRRTEELKEEKTQRDDFNQKWYELLINNKLENMLEFEKIAENSVSEVLTIMQYRNILKSRGRGQDITLNNLLDCQIKEESHLLNTLQEMFLEPISNGQIEYFYKKASEKYNDMNEAFRVLYKRRLEDQGLRFMSIVLTI
;
A
#
# COMPACT_ATOMS: atom_id res chain seq x y z
N MET A 1 -35.75 15.12 13.84
CA MET A 1 -34.51 15.77 14.32
C MET A 1 -33.35 14.80 14.56
N LYS A 2 -33.58 13.57 15.07
CA LYS A 2 -32.51 12.56 15.29
C LYS A 2 -31.79 12.03 14.03
N LEU A 3 -32.46 11.99 12.87
CA LEU A 3 -31.86 11.51 11.61
C LEU A 3 -30.72 12.41 11.08
N ASN A 4 -30.80 13.72 11.32
CA ASN A 4 -29.79 14.67 10.82
C ASN A 4 -28.49 14.63 11.62
N LEU A 5 -28.58 14.31 12.92
CA LEU A 5 -27.41 14.16 13.80
C LEU A 5 -26.61 12.92 13.41
N ARG A 6 -27.27 11.77 13.24
CA ARG A 6 -26.62 10.52 12.84
C ARG A 6 -25.87 10.63 11.51
N ARG A 7 -26.50 11.25 10.49
CA ARG A 7 -25.85 11.48 9.19
C ARG A 7 -24.64 12.42 9.29
N THR A 8 -24.69 13.41 10.19
CA THR A 8 -23.58 14.34 10.40
C THR A 8 -22.40 13.67 11.10
N GLU A 9 -22.67 12.73 12.01
CA GLU A 9 -21.65 11.91 12.68
C GLU A 9 -20.99 10.95 11.70
N GLU A 10 -21.78 10.24 10.89
CA GLU A 10 -21.29 9.33 9.84
C GLU A 10 -20.37 10.06 8.85
N LEU A 11 -20.75 11.27 8.37
CA LEU A 11 -19.91 12.07 7.48
C LEU A 11 -18.59 12.55 8.12
N LYS A 12 -18.59 12.80 9.44
CA LYS A 12 -17.36 13.18 10.17
C LYS A 12 -16.43 11.99 10.33
N GLU A 13 -16.98 10.81 10.62
CA GLU A 13 -16.23 9.57 10.71
C GLU A 13 -15.61 9.20 9.36
N GLU A 14 -16.39 9.27 8.27
CA GLU A 14 -15.91 9.06 6.90
C GLU A 14 -14.78 10.02 6.54
N LYS A 15 -14.93 11.32 6.86
CA LYS A 15 -13.88 12.30 6.62
C LYS A 15 -12.62 11.98 7.43
N THR A 16 -12.77 11.64 8.71
CA THR A 16 -11.63 11.30 9.58
C THR A 16 -10.90 10.07 9.08
N GLN A 17 -11.62 9.02 8.68
CA GLN A 17 -11.04 7.81 8.12
C GLN A 17 -10.32 8.07 6.79
N ARG A 18 -10.90 8.91 5.93
CA ARG A 18 -10.27 9.31 4.67
C ARG A 18 -8.99 10.11 4.92
N ASP A 19 -9.03 11.05 5.84
CA ASP A 19 -7.88 11.89 6.18
C ASP A 19 -6.74 11.03 6.79
N ASP A 20 -7.05 10.04 7.65
CA ASP A 20 -6.08 9.06 8.19
C ASP A 20 -5.50 8.13 7.10
N PHE A 21 -6.34 7.66 6.18
CA PHE A 21 -5.89 6.82 5.06
C PHE A 21 -4.96 7.60 4.13
N ASN A 22 -5.34 8.82 3.75
CA ASN A 22 -4.52 9.67 2.91
C ASN A 22 -3.21 10.05 3.61
N GLN A 23 -3.23 10.28 4.92
CA GLN A 23 -2.04 10.53 5.71
C GLN A 23 -1.00 9.40 5.57
N LYS A 24 -1.42 8.13 5.64
CA LYS A 24 -0.50 6.99 5.44
C LYS A 24 0.09 6.97 4.03
N TRP A 25 -0.67 7.36 3.02
CA TRP A 25 -0.15 7.53 1.66
C TRP A 25 0.89 8.64 1.58
N TYR A 26 0.63 9.77 2.22
CA TYR A 26 1.59 10.87 2.28
C TYR A 26 2.88 10.46 2.95
N GLU A 27 2.80 9.88 4.13
CA GLU A 27 3.97 9.41 4.89
C GLU A 27 4.80 8.43 4.07
N LEU A 28 4.16 7.46 3.41
CA LEU A 28 4.84 6.49 2.58
C LEU A 28 5.45 7.12 1.32
N LEU A 29 4.67 7.88 0.54
CA LEU A 29 5.12 8.37 -0.78
C LEU A 29 6.08 9.55 -0.65
N ILE A 30 5.84 10.47 0.27
CA ILE A 30 6.71 11.64 0.51
C ILE A 30 7.93 11.25 1.33
N ASN A 31 7.79 10.27 2.24
CA ASN A 31 8.86 9.83 3.14
C ASN A 31 9.51 11.00 3.90
N ASN A 32 8.69 11.98 4.30
CA ASN A 32 9.08 13.21 5.01
C ASN A 32 10.21 14.03 4.36
N LYS A 33 10.42 13.89 3.05
CA LYS A 33 11.40 14.71 2.31
C LYS A 33 10.73 15.94 1.72
N LEU A 34 11.31 17.12 1.96
CA LEU A 34 10.80 18.39 1.45
C LEU A 34 10.68 18.41 -0.09
N GLU A 35 11.67 17.86 -0.79
CA GLU A 35 11.67 17.77 -2.26
C GLU A 35 10.46 16.97 -2.81
N ASN A 36 10.14 15.86 -2.15
CA ASN A 36 9.00 15.02 -2.52
C ASN A 36 7.67 15.70 -2.21
N MET A 37 7.62 16.48 -1.13
CA MET A 37 6.43 17.25 -0.75
C MET A 37 6.12 18.32 -1.79
N LEU A 38 7.12 19.11 -2.18
CA LEU A 38 6.98 20.15 -3.19
C LEU A 38 6.57 19.57 -4.56
N GLU A 39 7.14 18.41 -4.92
CA GLU A 39 6.73 17.72 -6.15
C GLU A 39 5.29 17.23 -6.08
N PHE A 40 4.87 16.65 -4.96
CA PHE A 40 3.49 16.23 -4.74
C PHE A 40 2.53 17.41 -4.83
N GLU A 41 2.84 18.53 -4.19
CA GLU A 41 2.02 19.75 -4.22
C GLU A 41 1.82 20.27 -5.65
N LYS A 42 2.88 20.29 -6.45
CA LYS A 42 2.81 20.69 -7.87
C LYS A 42 1.88 19.79 -8.70
N ILE A 43 1.84 18.49 -8.39
CA ILE A 43 0.90 17.56 -9.02
C ILE A 43 -0.52 17.86 -8.52
N ALA A 44 -0.68 18.12 -7.22
CA ALA A 44 -1.96 18.43 -6.60
C ALA A 44 -2.63 19.67 -7.20
N GLU A 45 -1.86 20.72 -7.51
CA GLU A 45 -2.35 21.95 -8.15
C GLU A 45 -3.11 21.71 -9.46
N ASN A 46 -2.74 20.66 -10.19
CA ASN A 46 -3.33 20.31 -11.49
C ASN A 46 -4.29 19.11 -11.41
N SER A 47 -4.51 18.57 -10.21
CA SER A 47 -5.31 17.38 -9.99
C SER A 47 -6.71 17.74 -9.50
N VAL A 48 -7.72 17.02 -10.00
CA VAL A 48 -9.12 17.21 -9.61
C VAL A 48 -9.47 16.51 -8.28
N SER A 49 -8.59 15.64 -7.78
CA SER A 49 -8.76 15.00 -6.48
C SER A 49 -7.44 14.49 -5.89
N GLU A 50 -7.39 14.45 -4.56
CA GLU A 50 -6.26 13.93 -3.80
C GLU A 50 -5.92 12.47 -4.15
N VAL A 51 -6.95 11.65 -4.37
CA VAL A 51 -6.77 10.24 -4.78
C VAL A 51 -6.01 10.15 -6.11
N LEU A 52 -6.37 10.99 -7.08
CA LEU A 52 -5.68 11.03 -8.36
C LEU A 52 -4.25 11.56 -8.21
N THR A 53 -4.02 12.53 -7.33
CA THR A 53 -2.68 13.03 -7.01
C THR A 53 -1.79 11.92 -6.44
N ILE A 54 -2.30 11.16 -5.46
CA ILE A 54 -1.62 10.00 -4.87
C ILE A 54 -1.29 8.97 -5.94
N MET A 55 -2.25 8.63 -6.80
CA MET A 55 -2.04 7.67 -7.89
C MET A 55 -0.97 8.14 -8.89
N GLN A 56 -1.03 9.40 -9.31
CA GLN A 56 -0.07 9.98 -10.24
C GLN A 56 1.34 10.01 -9.64
N TYR A 57 1.47 10.47 -8.39
CA TYR A 57 2.76 10.55 -7.72
C TYR A 57 3.35 9.16 -7.46
N ARG A 58 2.54 8.20 -7.03
CA ARG A 58 2.95 6.78 -6.92
C ARG A 58 3.50 6.26 -8.26
N ASN A 59 2.85 6.57 -9.38
CA ASN A 59 3.32 6.13 -10.70
C ASN A 59 4.65 6.78 -11.09
N ILE A 60 4.85 8.06 -10.78
CA ILE A 60 6.14 8.75 -10.97
C ILE A 60 7.23 8.04 -10.17
N LEU A 61 7.01 7.77 -8.88
CA LEU A 61 7.97 7.06 -8.04
C LEU A 61 8.31 5.67 -8.58
N LYS A 62 7.30 4.92 -9.05
CA LYS A 62 7.51 3.62 -9.70
C LYS A 62 8.36 3.72 -10.97
N SER A 63 8.09 4.71 -11.82
CA SER A 63 8.86 4.93 -13.05
C SER A 63 10.33 5.28 -12.78
N ARG A 64 10.61 5.84 -11.60
CA ARG A 64 11.97 6.13 -11.11
C ARG A 64 12.64 4.94 -10.43
N GLY A 65 11.97 3.79 -10.37
CA GLY A 65 12.53 2.56 -9.80
C GLY A 65 12.36 2.37 -8.30
N ARG A 66 11.61 3.24 -7.61
CA ARG A 66 11.40 3.10 -6.16
C ARG A 66 10.69 1.79 -5.83
N GLY A 67 11.25 1.03 -4.88
CA GLY A 67 10.73 -0.27 -4.44
C GLY A 67 10.96 -1.42 -5.42
N GLN A 68 11.64 -1.19 -6.54
CA GLN A 68 11.91 -2.22 -7.57
C GLN A 68 13.21 -3.00 -7.30
N ASP A 69 14.06 -2.49 -6.41
CA ASP A 69 15.28 -3.13 -5.93
C ASP A 69 15.02 -4.23 -4.89
N ILE A 70 13.78 -4.34 -4.40
CA ILE A 70 13.34 -5.38 -3.47
C ILE A 70 13.30 -6.73 -4.19
N THR A 71 14.07 -7.68 -3.68
CA THR A 71 14.17 -9.05 -4.19
C THR A 71 13.29 -10.02 -3.41
N LEU A 72 13.03 -11.20 -3.98
CA LEU A 72 12.38 -12.29 -3.25
C LEU A 72 13.12 -12.64 -1.94
N ASN A 73 14.46 -12.65 -1.96
CA ASN A 73 15.24 -12.96 -0.76
C ASN A 73 14.99 -11.92 0.34
N ASN A 74 14.84 -10.63 0.00
CA ASN A 74 14.47 -9.62 0.98
C ASN A 74 13.13 -9.95 1.66
N LEU A 75 12.13 -10.39 0.89
CA LEU A 75 10.82 -10.78 1.44
C LEU A 75 10.91 -11.99 2.38
N LEU A 76 11.63 -13.04 1.95
CA LEU A 76 11.79 -14.26 2.74
C LEU A 76 12.60 -14.00 4.02
N ASP A 77 13.64 -13.17 3.95
CA ASP A 77 14.43 -12.78 5.13
C ASP A 77 13.59 -11.97 6.13
N CYS A 78 12.75 -11.06 5.64
CA CYS A 78 11.86 -10.26 6.48
C CYS A 78 10.80 -11.12 7.17
N GLN A 79 10.25 -12.11 6.47
CA GLN A 79 9.28 -13.05 7.03
C GLN A 79 9.83 -13.78 8.28
N ILE A 80 11.11 -14.12 8.30
CA ILE A 80 11.74 -14.88 9.39
C ILE A 80 12.09 -13.99 10.60
N LYS A 81 12.33 -12.70 10.38
CA LYS A 81 12.83 -11.77 11.40
C LYS A 81 11.72 -11.17 12.24
N GLU A 82 10.95 -10.25 11.65
CA GLU A 82 9.94 -9.46 12.36
C GLU A 82 8.82 -9.04 11.40
N GLU A 83 7.58 -9.11 11.88
CA GLU A 83 6.38 -8.75 11.09
C GLU A 83 6.39 -7.30 10.60
N SER A 84 6.93 -6.38 11.41
CA SER A 84 7.09 -4.96 11.07
C SER A 84 8.00 -4.74 9.86
N HIS A 85 9.11 -5.50 9.77
CA HIS A 85 10.04 -5.43 8.64
C HIS A 85 9.39 -5.95 7.36
N LEU A 86 8.63 -7.04 7.44
CA LEU A 86 7.90 -7.56 6.30
C LEU A 86 6.86 -6.56 5.81
N LEU A 87 6.07 -5.99 6.73
CA LEU A 87 5.05 -5.00 6.40
C LEU A 87 5.68 -3.82 5.66
N ASN A 88 6.74 -3.23 6.22
CA ASN A 88 7.43 -2.10 5.61
C ASN A 88 8.00 -2.44 4.22
N THR A 89 8.58 -3.63 4.06
CA THR A 89 9.13 -4.10 2.78
C THR A 89 8.03 -4.27 1.74
N LEU A 90 6.88 -4.85 2.12
CA LEU A 90 5.74 -4.99 1.22
C LEU A 90 5.16 -3.62 0.85
N GLN A 91 5.02 -2.71 1.81
CA GLN A 91 4.53 -1.34 1.54
C GLN A 91 5.45 -0.61 0.55
N GLU A 92 6.78 -0.74 0.71
CA GLU A 92 7.74 -0.14 -0.22
C GLU A 92 7.71 -0.81 -1.60
N MET A 93 7.64 -2.14 -1.66
CA MET A 93 7.59 -2.89 -2.93
C MET A 93 6.33 -2.55 -3.76
N PHE A 94 5.20 -2.37 -3.10
CA PHE A 94 3.94 -2.00 -3.75
C PHE A 94 3.73 -0.49 -3.87
N LEU A 95 4.51 0.31 -3.14
CA LEU A 95 4.28 1.74 -2.90
C LEU A 95 2.81 1.99 -2.56
N GLU A 96 2.31 1.30 -1.55
CA GLU A 96 0.99 1.51 -0.97
C GLU A 96 0.98 1.19 0.52
N PRO A 97 0.17 1.89 1.33
CA PRO A 97 -0.09 1.49 2.70
C PRO A 97 -0.77 0.12 2.72
N ILE A 98 -0.24 -0.77 3.56
CA ILE A 98 -0.76 -2.10 3.80
C ILE A 98 -1.09 -2.16 5.28
N SER A 99 -2.26 -2.69 5.65
CA SER A 99 -2.63 -2.86 7.05
C SER A 99 -2.28 -4.26 7.56
N ASN A 100 -2.11 -4.40 8.87
CA ASN A 100 -1.92 -5.72 9.50
C ASN A 100 -3.03 -6.70 9.11
N GLY A 101 -4.29 -6.25 9.06
CA GLY A 101 -5.41 -7.09 8.63
C GLY A 101 -5.29 -7.59 7.17
N GLN A 102 -4.65 -6.83 6.28
CA GLN A 102 -4.36 -7.29 4.92
C GLN A 102 -3.23 -8.33 4.89
N ILE A 103 -2.22 -8.19 5.76
CA ILE A 103 -1.15 -9.18 5.93
C ILE A 103 -1.70 -10.48 6.54
N GLU A 104 -2.50 -10.39 7.59
CA GLU A 104 -3.20 -11.52 8.20
C GLU A 104 -4.08 -12.25 7.17
N TYR A 105 -4.80 -11.50 6.35
CA TYR A 105 -5.61 -12.08 5.27
C TYR A 105 -4.75 -12.79 4.22
N PHE A 106 -3.60 -12.22 3.84
CA PHE A 106 -2.64 -12.89 2.96
C PHE A 106 -2.15 -14.20 3.56
N TYR A 107 -1.73 -14.22 4.82
CA TYR A 107 -1.28 -15.44 5.50
C TYR A 107 -2.38 -16.50 5.57
N LYS A 108 -3.61 -16.09 5.85
CA LYS A 108 -4.78 -16.99 5.83
C LYS A 108 -4.99 -17.60 4.45
N LYS A 109 -4.98 -16.79 3.39
CA LYS A 109 -5.17 -17.28 2.02
C LYS A 109 -4.03 -18.19 1.56
N ALA A 110 -2.81 -17.83 1.93
CA ALA A 110 -1.63 -18.62 1.65
C ALA A 110 -1.69 -19.99 2.32
N SER A 111 -2.08 -20.08 3.60
CA SER A 111 -2.18 -21.35 4.32
C SER A 111 -3.33 -22.24 3.85
N GLU A 112 -4.40 -21.66 3.29
CA GLU A 112 -5.49 -22.40 2.67
C GLU A 112 -5.05 -23.12 1.37
N LYS A 113 -4.04 -22.59 0.65
CA LYS A 113 -3.65 -23.04 -0.69
C LYS A 113 -2.29 -23.72 -0.76
N TYR A 114 -1.32 -23.29 0.03
CA TYR A 114 0.06 -23.73 -0.05
C TYR A 114 0.49 -24.42 1.24
N ASN A 115 1.24 -25.52 1.09
CA ASN A 115 1.85 -26.23 2.22
C ASN A 115 3.12 -25.54 2.73
N ASP A 116 3.75 -24.70 1.91
CA ASP A 116 4.94 -23.91 2.24
C ASP A 116 4.64 -22.43 2.02
N MET A 117 4.82 -21.62 3.06
CA MET A 117 4.60 -20.18 3.01
C MET A 117 5.55 -19.48 2.04
N ASN A 118 6.76 -20.01 1.83
CA ASN A 118 7.71 -19.47 0.87
C ASN A 118 7.16 -19.51 -0.56
N GLU A 119 6.31 -20.48 -0.89
CA GLU A 119 5.66 -20.58 -2.20
C GLU A 119 4.64 -19.45 -2.39
N ALA A 120 3.90 -19.08 -1.34
CA ALA A 120 3.00 -17.94 -1.40
C ALA A 120 3.74 -16.63 -1.68
N PHE A 121 4.90 -16.41 -1.04
CA PHE A 121 5.76 -15.26 -1.30
C PHE A 121 6.36 -15.28 -2.70
N ARG A 122 6.76 -16.45 -3.22
CA ARG A 122 7.23 -16.60 -4.61
C ARG A 122 6.15 -16.19 -5.61
N VAL A 123 4.92 -16.64 -5.40
CA VAL A 123 3.78 -16.27 -6.26
C VAL A 123 3.49 -14.77 -6.16
N LEU A 124 3.42 -14.22 -4.94
CA LEU A 124 3.23 -12.78 -4.71
C LEU A 124 4.27 -11.95 -5.47
N TYR A 125 5.55 -12.30 -5.31
CA TYR A 125 6.66 -11.61 -5.93
C TYR A 125 6.62 -11.72 -7.46
N LYS A 126 6.41 -12.94 -7.99
CA LYS A 126 6.32 -13.18 -9.43
C LYS A 126 5.20 -12.35 -10.07
N ARG A 127 4.01 -12.32 -9.46
CA ARG A 127 2.86 -11.56 -9.97
C ARG A 127 3.14 -10.05 -9.97
N ARG A 128 3.86 -9.56 -8.96
CA ARG A 128 4.30 -8.16 -8.89
C ARG A 128 5.34 -7.80 -9.96
N LEU A 129 6.17 -8.76 -10.40
CA LEU A 129 7.09 -8.57 -11.51
C LEU A 129 6.39 -8.59 -12.87
N GLU A 130 5.38 -9.46 -13.04
CA GLU A 130 4.56 -9.53 -14.25
C GLU A 130 3.82 -8.23 -14.53
N ASP A 131 3.26 -7.61 -13.48
CA ASP A 131 2.61 -6.30 -13.58
C ASP A 131 2.91 -5.46 -12.33
N GLN A 132 3.75 -4.46 -12.53
CA GLN A 132 4.17 -3.54 -11.49
C GLN A 132 3.09 -2.56 -11.06
N GLY A 133 2.01 -2.42 -11.83
CA GLY A 133 0.84 -1.60 -11.53
C GLY A 133 -0.08 -2.24 -10.49
N LEU A 134 -0.02 -3.57 -10.34
CA LEU A 134 -0.88 -4.32 -9.43
C LEU A 134 -0.81 -3.80 -7.99
N ARG A 135 -1.95 -3.87 -7.32
CA ARG A 135 -2.11 -3.63 -5.89
C ARG A 135 -1.85 -4.94 -5.15
N PHE A 136 -1.31 -4.86 -3.94
CA PHE A 136 -1.06 -5.98 -3.04
C PHE A 136 -2.29 -6.90 -2.95
N MET A 137 -3.44 -6.33 -2.56
CA MET A 137 -4.67 -7.11 -2.40
C MET A 137 -5.18 -7.72 -3.71
N SER A 138 -4.94 -7.09 -4.86
CA SER A 138 -5.32 -7.68 -6.15
C SER A 138 -4.56 -8.98 -6.42
N ILE A 139 -3.32 -9.11 -5.95
CA ILE A 139 -2.55 -10.36 -6.05
C ILE A 139 -3.01 -11.35 -4.99
N VAL A 140 -3.17 -10.89 -3.74
CA VAL A 140 -3.61 -11.75 -2.61
C VAL A 140 -4.94 -12.44 -2.91
N LEU A 141 -5.88 -11.76 -3.57
CA LEU A 141 -7.17 -12.36 -3.95
C LEU A 141 -7.06 -13.48 -5.00
N THR A 142 -5.90 -13.64 -5.65
CA THR A 142 -5.63 -14.71 -6.62
C THR A 142 -4.82 -15.87 -6.03
N ILE A 143 -4.35 -15.70 -4.79
CA ILE A 143 -3.80 -16.76 -3.95
C ILE A 143 -5.00 -17.50 -3.36
#